data_AF-K8E895-F1
#
_entry.id   AF-K8E895-F1
#
_cell.length_a   1.000
_cell.length_b   1.000
_cell.length_c   1.000
_cell.angle_alpha   90.00
_cell.angle_beta   90.00
_cell.angle_gamma   90.00
#
_symmetry.space_group_name_H-M   'P 1'
#
loop_
_entity.id
_entity.type
_entity.pdbx_description
1 polymer ?
#
loop_
_entity_poly.entity_id
_entity_poly.type
_entity_poly.pdbx_seq_one_letter_code
_entity_poly.pdbx_strand_id
1 'polypeptide(L)'
;MEYRIIKSPSKGALDIILRRKSSALEINVENCDAVGLVQGRLIDMVCAADIAEKAAGVVVADIRGQCPQHLIMIAVFGDTAAVETAIQEIKYKLNDEKVKPYARSQSN
;
A
#
# COMPACT_ATOMS: atom_id res chain seq x y z
N MET A 1 -2.92 1.76 11.22
CA MET A 1 -2.99 1.59 9.76
C MET A 1 -4.10 0.60 9.49
N GLU A 2 -4.87 0.85 8.44
CA GLU A 2 -5.93 -0.05 8.00
C GLU A 2 -5.49 -0.75 6.72
N TYR A 3 -5.87 -2.02 6.59
CA TYR A 3 -5.52 -2.87 5.47
C TYR A 3 -6.78 -3.57 4.96
N ARG A 4 -6.98 -3.58 3.65
CA ARG A 4 -8.03 -4.37 2.98
C ARG A 4 -7.44 -5.02 1.73
N ILE A 5 -7.90 -6.23 1.41
CA ILE A 5 -7.59 -6.89 0.14
C ILE A 5 -8.91 -7.14 -0.57
N ILE A 6 -8.98 -6.73 -1.82
CA ILE A 6 -10.10 -7.01 -2.71
C ILE A 6 -9.60 -8.01 -3.75
N LYS A 7 -10.06 -9.27 -3.65
CA LYS A 7 -9.80 -10.30 -4.66
C LYS A 7 -10.82 -10.16 -5.78
N SER A 8 -10.38 -10.34 -7.03
CA SER A 8 -11.17 -10.18 -8.24
C SER A 8 -12.02 -8.89 -8.19
N PRO A 9 -11.37 -7.72 -8.06
CA PRO A 9 -12.08 -6.45 -7.86
C PRO A 9 -13.07 -6.19 -9.00
N SER A 10 -14.27 -5.75 -8.65
CA SER A 10 -15.27 -5.38 -9.65
C SER A 10 -14.79 -4.16 -10.45
N LYS A 11 -15.26 -4.05 -11.70
CA LYS A 11 -14.98 -2.88 -12.54
C LYS A 11 -15.30 -1.56 -11.83
N GLY A 12 -16.43 -1.49 -11.12
CA GLY A 12 -16.81 -0.29 -10.37
C GLY A 12 -15.83 0.07 -9.25
N ALA A 13 -15.27 -0.92 -8.55
CA ALA A 13 -14.24 -0.68 -7.53
C ALA A 13 -12.94 -0.16 -8.17
N LEU A 14 -12.50 -0.77 -9.28
CA LEU A 14 -11.33 -0.31 -10.03
C LEU A 14 -11.52 1.11 -10.53
N ASP A 15 -12.67 1.42 -11.15
CA ASP A 15 -12.98 2.77 -11.66
C ASP A 15 -12.91 3.84 -10.55
N ILE A 16 -13.39 3.53 -9.35
CA ILE A 16 -13.33 4.43 -8.18
C ILE A 16 -11.88 4.73 -7.79
N ILE A 17 -11.03 3.70 -7.77
CA ILE A 17 -9.62 3.79 -7.38
C ILE A 17 -8.84 4.56 -8.45
N LEU A 18 -9.01 4.20 -9.72
CA LEU A 18 -8.25 4.78 -10.84
C LEU A 18 -8.55 6.25 -11.06
N ARG A 19 -9.81 6.69 -10.88
CA ARG A 19 -10.19 8.11 -10.93
C ARG A 19 -9.55 8.96 -9.84
N ARG A 20 -9.08 8.32 -8.77
CA ARG A 20 -8.43 8.96 -7.61
C ARG A 20 -6.92 8.76 -7.59
N LYS A 21 -6.38 7.97 -8.51
CA LYS A 21 -4.95 7.74 -8.63
C LYS A 21 -4.25 9.05 -8.99
N SER A 22 -3.10 9.29 -8.36
CA SER A 22 -2.35 10.52 -8.52
C SER A 22 -1.05 10.37 -9.30
N SER A 23 -0.51 9.15 -9.36
CA SER A 23 0.66 8.85 -10.18
C SER A 23 0.38 9.04 -11.68
N ALA A 24 1.39 9.50 -12.43
CA ALA A 24 1.35 9.62 -13.89
C ALA A 24 1.55 8.27 -14.62
N LEU A 25 1.96 7.23 -13.89
CA LEU A 25 2.19 5.90 -14.46
C LEU A 25 0.85 5.28 -14.86
N GLU A 26 0.69 4.94 -16.13
CA GLU A 26 -0.44 4.11 -16.56
C GLU A 26 -0.32 2.74 -15.90
N ILE A 27 -1.28 2.41 -15.05
CA ILE A 27 -1.39 1.08 -14.45
C ILE A 27 -2.28 0.29 -15.39
N ASN A 28 -1.75 -0.78 -15.98
CA ASN A 28 -2.59 -1.71 -16.70
C ASN A 28 -3.36 -2.57 -15.69
N VAL A 29 -4.60 -2.17 -15.46
CA VAL A 29 -5.50 -2.74 -14.45
C VAL A 29 -6.27 -3.94 -15.00
N GLU A 30 -6.21 -4.19 -16.31
CA GLU A 30 -6.94 -5.28 -16.96
C GLU A 30 -6.43 -6.66 -16.52
N ASN A 31 -5.21 -6.74 -15.99
CA ASN A 31 -4.56 -7.98 -15.57
C ASN A 31 -4.39 -8.10 -14.04
N CYS A 32 -5.15 -7.32 -13.26
CA CYS A 32 -5.03 -7.30 -11.82
C CYS A 32 -6.01 -8.27 -11.16
N ASP A 33 -5.52 -9.34 -10.54
CA ASP A 33 -6.37 -10.30 -9.83
C ASP A 33 -6.76 -9.80 -8.43
N ALA A 34 -5.97 -8.92 -7.82
CA ALA A 34 -6.24 -8.40 -6.49
C ALA A 34 -5.72 -6.97 -6.28
N VAL A 35 -6.42 -6.21 -5.43
CA VAL A 35 -5.97 -4.89 -4.98
C VAL A 35 -5.86 -4.85 -3.46
N GLY A 36 -4.66 -4.56 -2.96
CA GLY A 36 -4.41 -4.22 -1.57
C GLY A 36 -4.63 -2.73 -1.35
N LEU A 37 -5.41 -2.36 -0.35
CA LEU A 37 -5.60 -0.98 0.09
C LEU A 37 -4.96 -0.81 1.46
N VAL A 38 -4.12 0.21 1.59
CA VAL A 38 -3.46 0.55 2.85
C VAL A 38 -3.71 2.03 3.13
N GLN A 39 -4.21 2.31 4.33
CA GLN A 39 -4.48 3.68 4.78
C GLN A 39 -3.80 3.97 6.12
N GLY A 40 -3.20 5.15 6.22
CA GLY A 40 -2.48 5.58 7.42
C GLY A 40 -1.90 6.98 7.28
N ARG A 41 -0.91 7.31 8.11
CA ARG A 41 -0.25 8.61 8.04
C ARG A 41 0.63 8.71 6.79
N LEU A 42 0.86 9.93 6.30
CA LEU A 42 1.73 10.19 5.14
C LEU A 42 3.08 9.48 5.24
N ILE A 43 3.79 9.66 6.35
CA ILE A 43 5.09 9.01 6.55
C ILE A 43 5.00 7.48 6.51
N ASP A 44 3.96 6.90 7.12
CA ASP A 44 3.78 5.44 7.15
C ASP A 44 3.48 4.90 5.75
N MET A 45 2.74 5.65 4.92
CA MET A 45 2.39 5.22 3.56
C MET A 45 3.57 5.30 2.60
N VAL A 46 4.48 6.28 2.76
CA VAL A 46 5.72 6.33 1.96
C VAL A 46 6.58 5.10 2.27
N CYS A 47 6.74 4.73 3.54
CA CYS A 47 7.44 3.50 3.92
C CYS A 47 6.70 2.25 3.42
N ALA A 48 5.38 2.20 3.54
CA ALA A 48 4.58 1.07 3.06
C ALA A 48 4.70 0.87 1.55
N ALA A 49 4.75 1.96 0.77
CA ALA A 49 4.94 1.91 -0.67
C ALA A 49 6.31 1.33 -1.05
N ASP A 50 7.39 1.77 -0.40
CA ASP A 50 8.74 1.22 -0.62
C ASP A 50 8.83 -0.27 -0.24
N ILE A 51 8.21 -0.68 0.88
CA ILE A 51 8.15 -2.08 1.27
C ILE A 51 7.38 -2.92 0.24
N ALA A 52 6.26 -2.40 -0.27
CA ALA A 52 5.44 -3.10 -1.24
C ALA A 52 6.11 -3.20 -2.61
N GLU A 53 6.72 -2.13 -3.14
CA GLU A 53 7.41 -2.17 -4.44
C GLU A 53 8.61 -3.12 -4.46
N LYS A 54 9.25 -3.35 -3.31
CA LYS A 54 10.32 -4.36 -3.18
C LYS A 54 9.79 -5.80 -3.19
N ALA A 55 8.49 -6.01 -2.99
CA ALA A 55 7.87 -7.30 -3.23
C ALA A 55 7.67 -7.48 -4.74
N ALA A 56 8.20 -8.56 -5.31
CA ALA A 56 8.09 -8.81 -6.75
C ALA A 56 6.62 -8.96 -7.17
N GLY A 57 6.26 -8.40 -8.33
CA GLY A 57 4.98 -8.64 -8.98
C GLY A 57 3.83 -7.71 -8.57
N VAL A 58 4.11 -6.59 -7.88
CA VAL A 58 3.10 -5.57 -7.58
C VAL A 58 3.44 -4.20 -8.15
N VAL A 59 2.40 -3.40 -8.38
CA VAL A 59 2.49 -1.97 -8.70
C VAL A 59 1.81 -1.18 -7.60
N VAL A 60 2.45 -0.13 -7.10
CA VAL A 60 1.91 0.72 -6.04
C VAL A 60 1.48 2.06 -6.60
N ALA A 61 0.34 2.57 -6.13
CA ALA A 61 -0.17 3.87 -6.52
C ALA A 61 -0.73 4.63 -5.31
N ASP A 62 -0.51 5.94 -5.27
CA ASP A 62 -1.16 6.80 -4.30
C ASP A 62 -2.60 7.13 -4.72
N ILE A 63 -3.52 7.05 -3.76
CA ILE A 63 -4.94 7.30 -3.96
C ILE A 63 -5.33 8.60 -3.25
N ARG A 64 -5.62 9.62 -4.04
CA ARG A 64 -6.10 10.92 -3.54
C ARG A 64 -7.56 10.79 -3.11
N GLY A 65 -7.79 10.89 -1.81
CA GLY A 65 -9.11 11.14 -1.23
C GLY A 65 -9.22 12.57 -0.70
N GLN A 66 -10.42 12.98 -0.30
CA GLN A 66 -10.63 14.14 0.60
C GLN A 66 -10.34 13.77 2.07
N CYS A 67 -9.39 12.86 2.30
CA CYS A 67 -9.06 12.41 3.64
C CYS A 67 -8.47 13.56 4.47
N PRO A 68 -8.52 13.51 5.81
CA PRO A 68 -7.89 14.51 6.68
C PRO A 68 -6.44 14.77 6.27
N GLN A 69 -5.93 15.99 6.50
CA GLN A 69 -4.61 16.45 6.05
C GLN A 69 -3.43 15.50 6.37
N HIS A 70 -3.59 14.59 7.32
CA HIS A 70 -2.54 13.69 7.80
C HIS A 70 -2.75 12.22 7.37
N LEU A 71 -3.90 11.86 6.77
CA LEU A 71 -4.20 10.49 6.35
C LEU A 71 -4.18 10.38 4.83
N ILE A 72 -3.47 9.39 4.32
CA ILE A 72 -3.44 9.05 2.90
C ILE A 72 -3.57 7.55 2.70
N MET A 73 -3.90 7.16 1.47
CA MET A 73 -4.11 5.78 1.06
C MET A 73 -3.21 5.44 -0.13
N ILE A 74 -2.67 4.23 -0.13
CA ILE A 74 -2.05 3.61 -1.31
C ILE A 74 -2.86 2.39 -1.75
N ALA A 75 -2.81 2.10 -3.05
CA ALA A 75 -3.31 0.89 -3.67
C ALA A 75 -2.13 0.07 -4.20
N VAL A 76 -2.15 -1.23 -3.95
CA VAL A 76 -1.16 -2.22 -4.38
C VAL A 76 -1.87 -3.17 -5.33
N PHE A 77 -1.50 -3.15 -6.61
CA PHE A 77 -2.10 -3.94 -7.69
C PHE A 77 -1.20 -5.11 -8.04
N GLY A 78 -1.76 -6.30 -8.29
CA GLY A 78 -0.99 -7.47 -8.72
C GLY A 78 -1.85 -8.73 -8.77
N ASP A 79 -1.19 -9.88 -8.88
CA ASP A 79 -1.86 -11.16 -8.65
C ASP A 79 -2.23 -11.31 -7.16
N THR A 80 -3.11 -12.26 -6.84
CA THR A 80 -3.60 -12.44 -5.46
C THR A 80 -2.47 -12.76 -4.48
N ALA A 81 -1.50 -13.59 -4.87
CA ALA A 81 -0.42 -14.01 -3.99
C ALA A 81 0.57 -12.87 -3.73
N ALA A 82 0.98 -12.15 -4.78
CA ALA A 82 1.87 -11.00 -4.71
C ALA A 82 1.29 -9.90 -3.81
N VAL A 83 -0.01 -9.61 -3.94
CA VAL A 83 -0.70 -8.63 -3.10
C VAL A 83 -0.78 -9.07 -1.65
N GLU A 84 -1.14 -10.33 -1.38
CA GLU A 84 -1.16 -10.87 -0.01
C GLU A 84 0.21 -10.81 0.65
N THR A 85 1.27 -11.21 -0.09
CA THR A 85 2.65 -11.13 0.37
C THR A 85 3.08 -9.69 0.65
N ALA A 86 2.82 -8.75 -0.26
CA ALA A 86 3.16 -7.34 -0.08
C ALA A 86 2.47 -6.75 1.16
N ILE A 87 1.16 -7.00 1.33
CA ILE A 87 0.40 -6.52 2.50
C ILE A 87 0.93 -7.14 3.80
N GLN A 88 1.33 -8.42 3.79
CA GLN A 88 1.89 -9.07 4.96
C GLN A 88 3.27 -8.50 5.34
N GLU A 89 4.12 -8.22 4.36
CA GLU A 89 5.42 -7.57 4.57
C GLU A 89 5.27 -6.17 5.17
N ILE A 90 4.31 -5.36 4.67
CA ILE A 90 4.01 -4.04 5.23
C ILE A 90 3.59 -4.17 6.70
N LYS A 91 2.69 -5.11 7.01
CA LYS A 91 2.24 -5.36 8.39
C LYS A 91 3.39 -5.78 9.28
N TYR A 92 4.25 -6.68 8.82
CA TYR A 92 5.37 -7.18 9.60
C TYR A 92 6.35 -6.04 9.92
N LYS A 93 6.87 -5.36 8.89
CA LYS A 93 7.93 -4.35 9.06
C LYS A 93 7.45 -3.09 9.79
N LEU A 94 6.25 -2.59 9.50
CA LEU A 94 5.73 -1.37 10.14
C LEU A 94 5.11 -1.61 11.53
N ASN A 95 4.77 -2.85 11.89
CA ASN A 95 4.44 -3.17 13.28
C ASN A 95 5.70 -3.44 14.10
N ASP A 96 6.73 -4.06 13.52
CA ASP A 96 8.01 -4.32 14.21
C ASP A 96 8.77 -3.00 14.50
N GLU A 97 8.69 -2.01 13.60
CA GLU A 97 9.19 -0.65 13.83
C GLU A 97 8.47 0.09 14.98
N LYS A 98 7.21 -0.23 15.28
CA LYS A 98 6.51 0.32 16.45
C LYS A 98 6.90 -0.36 17.76
N VAL A 99 7.41 -1.60 17.67
CA VAL A 99 7.81 -2.42 18.83
C VAL A 99 9.29 -2.23 19.18
N LYS A 100 10.10 -1.67 18.27
CA LYS A 100 11.44 -1.19 18.58
C LYS A 100 11.37 0.29 19.01
N PRO A 101 11.17 0.62 20.30
CA PRO A 101 11.49 1.97 20.75
C PRO A 101 12.96 2.17 20.40
N TYR A 102 13.27 3.23 19.65
CA TYR A 102 14.62 3.68 19.32
C TYR A 102 15.63 3.14 20.33
N ALA A 103 16.26 2.01 19.99
CA ALA A 103 17.40 1.53 20.75
C ALA A 103 18.46 2.58 20.44
N ARG A 104 18.59 3.56 21.34
CA ARG A 104 19.73 4.46 21.36
C ARG A 104 20.95 3.55 21.27
N SER A 105 21.65 3.59 20.15
CA SER A 105 23.06 3.26 20.10
C SER A 105 23.77 4.31 20.96
N GLN A 106 23.69 4.15 22.27
CA GLN A 106 24.80 4.49 23.14
C GLN A 106 25.82 3.35 23.04
N SER A 107 27.08 3.70 23.27
CA SER A 107 28.31 2.90 23.19
C SER A 107 28.87 2.74 21.77
N ASN A 108 30.06 3.24 21.43
CA ASN A 108 31.13 3.89 22.19
C ASN A 108 31.86 4.90 21.29
#